data_AF-A0A8K0NGJ1-F1
#
_entry.id   AF-A0A8K0NGJ1-F1
#
_cell.length_a   1.000
_cell.length_b   1.000
_cell.length_c   1.000
_cell.angle_alpha   90.00
_cell.angle_beta   90.00
_cell.angle_gamma   90.00
#
_symmetry.space_group_name_H-M   'P 1'
#
loop_
_entity.id
_entity.type
_entity.pdbx_description
1 polymer ?
#
loop_
_entity_poly.entity_id
_entity_poly.type
_entity_poly.pdbx_seq_one_letter_code
_entity_poly.pdbx_strand_id
1 'polypeptide(L)'
;MTLTAGRYILTNTTNIDMLRKRQSSTLAVRIPHDTPPSSNYRTITYPLPSTEPAAYTAEARPPNTSARPKTARDHMATRTFAILTATAGENPWDLGLGENWKAVMGRTVAEWLLPLRRSPCCHHHSMESDYPYGPLVNELRRRYGVPDLEGRIPAQGAS
;
A
#
# COMPACT_ATOMS: atom_id res chain seq x y z
N MET A 1 -41.31 15.83 20.42
CA MET A 1 -40.15 14.92 20.31
C MET A 1 -40.13 14.15 18.98
N THR A 2 -40.32 14.83 17.85
CA THR A 2 -40.39 14.18 16.50
C THR A 2 -39.26 14.65 15.58
N LEU A 3 -38.70 15.84 15.83
CA LEU A 3 -37.56 16.39 15.08
C LEU A 3 -36.25 15.60 15.27
N THR A 4 -36.06 14.97 16.43
CA THR A 4 -34.85 14.18 16.69
C THR A 4 -34.81 12.89 15.87
N ALA A 5 -35.96 12.23 15.67
CA ALA A 5 -36.05 11.00 14.86
C ALA A 5 -35.82 11.27 13.37
N GLY A 6 -36.33 12.39 12.84
CA GLY A 6 -36.06 12.83 11.47
C GLY A 6 -34.57 13.10 11.22
N ARG A 7 -33.87 13.68 12.21
CA ARG A 7 -32.41 13.82 12.16
C ARG A 7 -31.71 12.48 12.08
N TYR A 8 -32.12 11.46 12.85
CA TYR A 8 -31.52 10.13 12.80
C TYR A 8 -31.74 9.42 11.46
N ILE A 9 -32.93 9.55 10.86
CA ILE A 9 -33.27 8.99 9.54
C ILE A 9 -32.46 9.68 8.43
N LEU A 10 -32.33 11.01 8.46
CA LEU A 10 -31.53 11.75 7.47
C LEU A 10 -30.03 11.54 7.68
N THR A 11 -29.59 11.28 8.92
CA THR A 11 -28.19 10.95 9.16
C THR A 11 -27.82 9.54 8.76
N ASN A 12 -28.78 8.65 8.41
CA ASN A 12 -28.66 7.20 8.14
C ASN A 12 -27.19 6.77 8.04
N THR A 13 -26.54 6.74 9.20
CA THR A 13 -25.11 6.50 9.26
C THR A 13 -25.08 4.99 9.31
N THR A 14 -25.05 4.40 8.13
CA THR A 14 -25.03 2.95 8.02
C THR A 14 -23.84 2.43 8.82
N ASN A 15 -23.95 1.21 9.38
CA ASN A 15 -22.84 0.57 10.10
C ASN A 15 -21.52 0.63 9.29
N ILE A 16 -21.63 0.61 7.96
CA ILE A 16 -20.55 0.76 6.99
C ILE A 16 -19.83 2.11 7.11
N ASP A 17 -20.55 3.23 7.32
CA ASP A 17 -19.90 4.54 7.52
C ASP A 17 -19.18 4.63 8.87
N MET A 18 -19.72 4.00 9.92
CA MET A 18 -19.03 3.90 11.22
C MET A 18 -17.78 3.02 11.13
N LEU A 19 -17.85 1.95 10.34
CA LEU A 19 -16.72 1.06 10.08
C LEU A 19 -15.63 1.74 9.26
N ARG A 20 -15.99 2.43 8.16
CA ARG A 20 -15.05 3.17 7.31
C ARG A 20 -14.31 4.27 8.08
N LYS A 21 -14.99 4.97 8.99
CA LYS A 21 -14.34 5.98 9.86
C LYS A 21 -13.27 5.43 10.79
N ARG A 22 -13.29 4.12 11.08
CA ARG A 22 -12.30 3.46 11.95
C ARG A 22 -11.23 2.69 11.18
N GLN A 23 -11.34 2.60 9.86
CA GLN A 23 -10.37 1.87 9.06
C GLN A 23 -9.09 2.70 8.89
N SER A 24 -7.97 2.12 9.32
CA SER A 24 -6.62 2.59 9.01
C SER A 24 -6.03 1.74 7.90
N SER A 25 -5.55 2.35 6.84
CA SER A 25 -4.87 1.65 5.75
C SER A 25 -3.37 1.55 6.04
N THR A 26 -2.77 0.40 5.76
CA THR A 26 -1.32 0.20 5.85
C THR A 26 -0.76 0.00 4.44
N LEU A 27 0.31 0.72 4.11
CA LEU A 27 0.92 0.77 2.79
C LEU A 27 2.38 0.31 2.88
N ALA A 28 2.83 -0.46 1.89
CA ALA A 28 4.22 -0.81 1.72
C ALA A 28 4.84 0.06 0.61
N VAL A 29 5.74 0.96 0.98
CA VAL A 29 6.43 1.86 0.04
C VAL A 29 7.85 1.33 -0.18
N ARG A 30 8.24 1.16 -1.43
CA ARG A 30 9.58 0.67 -1.78
C ARG A 30 10.65 1.73 -1.43
N ILE A 31 11.70 1.30 -0.74
CA ILE A 31 12.84 2.14 -0.34
C ILE A 31 14.16 1.57 -0.90
N PRO A 32 15.20 2.41 -1.07
CA PRO A 32 16.54 1.93 -1.41
C PRO A 32 17.09 0.95 -0.37
N HIS A 33 17.91 0.00 -0.82
CA HIS A 33 18.47 -1.06 0.03
C HIS A 33 19.43 -0.53 1.08
N ASP A 34 20.11 0.57 0.80
CA ASP A 34 21.11 1.19 1.69
C ASP A 34 20.48 2.14 2.71
N THR A 35 19.15 2.17 2.81
CA THR A 35 18.48 3.02 3.80
C THR A 35 18.72 2.50 5.21
N PRO A 36 19.20 3.34 6.14
CA PRO A 36 19.37 2.93 7.52
C PRO A 36 18.01 2.59 8.14
N PRO A 37 17.95 1.61 9.05
CA PRO A 37 16.73 1.31 9.79
C PRO A 37 16.32 2.53 10.60
N SER A 38 15.21 3.15 10.21
CA SER A 38 14.62 4.28 10.93
C SER A 38 13.69 3.76 12.02
N SER A 39 13.60 4.49 13.14
CA SER A 39 12.61 4.23 14.19
C SER A 39 11.21 4.68 13.81
N ASN A 40 11.07 5.51 12.77
CA ASN A 40 9.79 6.08 12.35
C ASN A 40 8.92 5.10 11.56
N TYR A 41 9.52 4.11 10.90
CA TYR A 41 8.80 3.16 10.05
C TYR A 41 9.44 1.77 10.13
N ARG A 42 8.60 0.73 10.00
CA ARG A 42 9.08 -0.65 9.95
C ARG A 42 9.50 -0.99 8.53
N THR A 43 10.59 -1.74 8.38
CA THR A 43 11.08 -2.17 7.06
C THR A 43 10.91 -3.69 6.88
N ILE A 44 10.48 -4.12 5.69
CA ILE A 44 10.43 -5.53 5.28
C ILE A 44 11.25 -5.69 3.99
N THR A 45 12.13 -6.69 3.96
CA THR A 45 12.95 -7.01 2.80
C THR A 45 12.54 -8.37 2.23
N TYR A 46 12.27 -8.40 0.93
CA TYR A 46 11.99 -9.62 0.17
C TYR A 46 13.20 -10.03 -0.68
N PRO A 47 13.40 -11.34 -0.92
CA PRO A 47 12.63 -12.47 -0.40
C PRO A 47 12.80 -12.64 1.12
N LEU A 48 11.73 -13.08 1.80
CA LEU A 48 11.77 -13.36 3.24
C LEU A 48 12.81 -14.45 3.52
N PRO A 49 13.59 -14.35 4.61
CA PRO A 49 14.46 -15.45 5.00
C PRO A 49 13.58 -16.68 5.29
N SER A 50 13.86 -17.80 4.62
CA SER A 50 13.20 -19.07 4.92
C SER A 50 13.48 -19.42 6.39
N THR A 51 12.49 -19.21 7.25
CA THR A 51 12.49 -19.81 8.58
C THR A 51 12.10 -21.27 8.37
N GLU A 52 13.09 -22.14 8.22
CA GLU A 52 12.82 -23.57 8.34
C GLU A 52 12.27 -23.82 9.76
N PRO A 53 11.06 -24.39 9.92
CA PRO A 53 10.61 -24.78 11.24
C PRO A 53 11.61 -25.80 11.78
N ALA A 54 12.10 -25.57 12.99
CA ALA A 54 12.91 -26.56 13.70
C ALA A 54 12.09 -27.84 13.80
N ALA A 55 12.33 -28.78 12.90
CA ALA A 55 11.70 -30.09 12.92
C ALA A 55 12.14 -30.78 14.22
N TYR A 56 11.18 -31.01 15.09
CA TYR A 56 11.27 -31.90 16.23
C TYR A 56 11.35 -33.34 15.71
N THR A 57 12.49 -33.73 15.17
CA THR A 57 12.87 -35.13 15.04
C THR A 57 14.38 -35.25 15.03
N ALA A 58 14.89 -35.80 16.12
CA ALA A 58 16.23 -36.33 16.18
C ALA A 58 16.38 -37.37 15.07
N GLU A 59 17.30 -37.13 14.13
CA GLU A 59 18.26 -38.11 13.57
C GLU A 59 19.00 -37.49 12.36
N ALA A 60 20.28 -37.21 12.58
CA ALA A 60 21.38 -37.05 11.64
C ALA A 60 21.07 -36.44 10.23
N ARG A 61 21.02 -35.10 10.15
CA ARG A 61 21.38 -34.37 8.92
C ARG A 61 22.67 -33.57 9.19
N PRO A 62 23.69 -33.61 8.32
CA PRO A 62 24.93 -32.89 8.57
C PRO A 62 24.66 -31.37 8.68
N PRO A 63 25.38 -30.64 9.54
CA PRO A 63 25.16 -29.23 9.85
C PRO A 63 25.67 -28.32 8.73
N ASN A 64 25.15 -28.48 7.51
CA ASN A 64 25.37 -27.55 6.41
C ASN A 64 24.03 -27.04 5.91
N THR A 65 23.29 -26.35 6.77
CA THR A 65 22.29 -25.36 6.36
C THR A 65 23.03 -24.12 5.86
N SER A 66 23.80 -24.30 4.79
CA SER A 66 24.43 -23.21 4.08
C SER A 66 23.30 -22.40 3.43
N ALA A 67 22.99 -21.25 4.02
CA ALA A 67 22.33 -20.17 3.33
C ALA A 67 22.98 -20.06 1.94
N ARG A 68 22.23 -20.37 0.89
CA ARG A 68 22.74 -20.34 -0.48
C ARG A 68 23.43 -18.99 -0.69
N PRO A 69 24.69 -18.94 -1.16
CA PRO A 69 25.36 -17.66 -1.36
C PRO A 69 24.50 -16.82 -2.31
N LYS A 70 24.05 -15.65 -1.84
CA LYS A 70 23.24 -14.73 -2.62
C LYS A 70 24.06 -14.33 -3.84
N THR A 71 23.62 -14.75 -5.02
CA THR A 71 24.29 -14.37 -6.26
C THR A 71 24.08 -12.88 -6.52
N ALA A 72 24.91 -12.25 -7.36
CA ALA A 72 24.70 -10.85 -7.75
C ALA A 72 23.27 -10.60 -8.31
N ARG A 73 22.71 -11.62 -8.98
CA ARG A 73 21.31 -11.63 -9.44
C ARG A 73 20.31 -11.59 -8.28
N ASP A 74 20.57 -12.31 -7.20
CA ASP A 74 19.70 -12.33 -6.01
C ASP A 74 19.76 -10.99 -5.25
N HIS A 75 20.92 -10.33 -5.25
CA HIS A 75 21.04 -8.96 -4.75
C HIS A 75 20.20 -7.98 -5.57
N MET A 76 20.20 -8.08 -6.90
CA MET A 76 19.34 -7.25 -7.77
C MET A 76 17.85 -7.55 -7.62
N ALA A 77 17.49 -8.77 -7.22
CA ALA A 77 16.10 -9.18 -6.98
C ALA A 77 15.61 -8.88 -5.55
N THR A 78 16.49 -8.41 -4.66
CA THR A 78 16.10 -8.02 -3.31
C THR A 78 15.22 -6.76 -3.40
N ARG A 79 14.17 -6.65 -2.59
CA ARG A 79 13.31 -5.45 -2.54
C ARG A 79 12.99 -5.10 -1.11
N THR A 80 13.29 -3.86 -0.72
CA THR A 80 13.06 -3.36 0.63
C THR A 80 11.86 -2.40 0.62
N PHE A 81 10.96 -2.56 1.58
CA PHE A 81 9.74 -1.77 1.70
C PHE A 81 9.59 -1.20 3.11
N ALA A 82 9.31 0.10 3.20
CA ALA A 82 8.85 0.76 4.42
C ALA A 82 7.34 0.58 4.57
N ILE A 83 6.91 0.18 5.77
CA ILE A 83 5.50 0.05 6.14
C ILE A 83 5.04 1.37 6.73
N LEU A 84 4.11 2.03 6.06
CA LEU A 84 3.49 3.29 6.49
C LEU A 84 2.03 3.05 6.84
N THR A 85 1.58 3.64 7.94
CA THR A 85 0.17 3.55 8.36
C THR A 85 -0.50 4.89 8.15
N ALA A 86 -1.59 4.89 7.38
CA ALA A 86 -2.47 6.05 7.23
C ALA A 86 -3.38 6.18 8.44
N THR A 87 -3.73 7.41 8.81
CA THR A 87 -4.63 7.64 9.94
C THR A 87 -6.08 7.28 9.57
N ALA A 88 -6.92 7.07 10.59
CA ALA A 88 -8.30 6.65 10.38
C ALA A 88 -9.08 7.70 9.56
N GLY A 89 -9.64 7.27 8.42
CA GLY A 89 -10.38 8.14 7.50
C GLY A 89 -9.56 8.72 6.34
N GLU A 90 -8.23 8.54 6.32
CA GLU A 90 -7.41 8.91 5.16
C GLU A 90 -7.41 7.77 4.12
N ASN A 91 -7.81 8.08 2.88
CA ASN A 91 -7.83 7.10 1.78
C ASN A 91 -6.66 7.32 0.81
N PRO A 92 -5.70 6.37 0.71
CA PRO A 92 -4.56 6.53 -0.19
C PRO A 92 -4.88 6.35 -1.67
N TRP A 93 -6.03 5.79 -2.01
CA TRP A 93 -6.51 5.65 -3.38
C TRP A 93 -7.49 6.76 -3.79
N ASP A 94 -7.64 7.81 -2.99
CA ASP A 94 -8.51 8.92 -3.36
C ASP A 94 -7.82 9.85 -4.36
N LEU A 95 -8.27 9.81 -5.61
CA LEU A 95 -7.85 10.72 -6.68
C LEU A 95 -8.77 11.95 -6.78
N GLY A 96 -9.81 12.01 -5.95
CA GLY A 96 -10.91 12.96 -6.04
C GLY A 96 -12.11 12.42 -6.79
N LEU A 97 -13.28 13.05 -6.60
CA LEU A 97 -14.57 12.57 -7.11
C LEU A 97 -14.57 12.32 -8.63
N GLY A 98 -13.98 13.23 -9.42
CA GLY A 98 -13.98 13.14 -10.88
C GLY A 98 -13.09 12.01 -11.41
N GLU A 99 -11.87 11.89 -10.91
CA GLU A 99 -10.94 10.85 -11.35
C GLU A 99 -11.35 9.48 -10.82
N ASN A 100 -11.89 9.39 -9.60
CA ASN A 100 -12.49 8.16 -9.08
C ASN A 100 -13.67 7.72 -9.96
N TRP A 101 -14.52 8.66 -10.37
CA TRP A 101 -15.64 8.37 -11.27
C TRP A 101 -15.16 7.87 -12.64
N LYS A 102 -14.17 8.53 -13.23
CA LYS A 102 -13.56 8.08 -14.49
C LYS A 102 -12.87 6.73 -14.35
N ALA A 103 -12.26 6.44 -13.20
CA ALA A 103 -11.65 5.14 -12.93
C ALA A 103 -12.69 4.02 -12.96
N VAL A 104 -13.85 4.23 -12.33
CA VAL A 104 -14.97 3.27 -12.30
C VAL A 104 -15.69 3.18 -13.63
N MET A 105 -16.18 4.31 -14.14
CA MET A 105 -17.08 4.36 -15.29
C MET A 105 -16.33 4.30 -16.63
N GLY A 106 -15.11 4.80 -16.69
CA GLY A 106 -14.37 5.01 -17.93
C GLY A 106 -14.33 6.48 -18.33
N ARG A 107 -13.55 6.77 -19.38
CA ARG A 107 -13.27 8.15 -19.83
C ARG A 107 -14.31 8.66 -20.84
N THR A 108 -15.07 7.76 -21.45
CA THR A 108 -16.04 8.11 -22.51
C THR A 108 -17.44 7.62 -22.19
N VAL A 109 -18.46 8.37 -22.63
CA VAL A 109 -19.88 8.02 -22.40
C VAL A 109 -20.26 6.69 -23.08
N ALA A 110 -19.61 6.34 -24.19
CA ALA A 110 -19.79 5.04 -24.84
C ALA A 110 -19.33 3.86 -23.96
N GLU A 111 -18.24 4.03 -23.19
CA GLU A 111 -17.79 3.03 -22.20
C GLU A 111 -18.78 2.89 -21.04
N TRP A 112 -19.58 3.92 -20.75
CA TRP A 112 -20.59 3.87 -19.68
C TRP A 112 -21.81 3.05 -20.09
N LEU A 113 -22.16 3.07 -21.39
CA LEU A 113 -23.33 2.36 -21.92
C LEU A 113 -23.02 0.91 -22.33
N LEU A 114 -21.76 0.60 -22.66
CA LEU A 114 -21.34 -0.70 -23.16
C LEU A 114 -20.43 -1.41 -22.14
N PRO A 115 -20.81 -2.57 -21.59
CA PRO A 115 -20.01 -3.32 -20.62
C PRO A 115 -18.85 -4.10 -21.28
N LEU A 116 -18.09 -3.43 -22.15
CA LEU A 116 -16.95 -4.01 -22.87
C LEU A 116 -15.61 -3.73 -22.16
N ARG A 117 -15.65 -3.04 -21.01
CA ARG A 117 -14.44 -2.65 -20.30
C ARG A 117 -13.88 -3.83 -19.52
N ARG A 118 -12.59 -4.09 -19.73
CA ARG A 118 -11.82 -5.00 -18.88
C ARG A 118 -11.68 -4.40 -17.49
N SER A 119 -11.67 -5.26 -16.48
CA SER A 119 -11.50 -4.85 -15.08
C SER A 119 -10.28 -3.93 -14.94
N PRO A 120 -10.37 -2.85 -14.13
CA PRO A 120 -9.26 -1.93 -13.89
C PRO A 120 -8.01 -2.63 -13.36
N CYS A 121 -8.16 -3.81 -12.73
CA CYS A 121 -7.04 -4.63 -12.28
C CYS A 121 -6.21 -5.21 -13.43
N CYS A 122 -6.64 -5.17 -14.70
CA CYS A 122 -5.91 -5.87 -15.76
C CYS A 122 -4.63 -5.15 -16.23
N HIS A 123 -4.37 -3.92 -15.80
CA HIS A 123 -3.18 -3.14 -16.20
C HIS A 123 -2.07 -3.23 -15.15
N HIS A 124 -1.40 -4.39 -15.05
CA HIS A 124 -0.27 -4.60 -14.12
C HIS A 124 1.10 -4.21 -14.69
N HIS A 125 1.18 -3.29 -15.66
CA HIS A 125 2.47 -2.97 -16.30
C HIS A 125 3.39 -2.12 -15.41
N SER A 126 2.84 -1.48 -14.36
CA SER A 126 3.63 -0.71 -13.39
C SER A 126 3.97 -1.53 -12.15
N MET A 127 5.21 -1.44 -11.69
CA MET A 127 5.67 -2.04 -10.43
C MET A 127 5.41 -1.12 -9.22
N GLU A 128 4.70 -0.01 -9.40
CA GLU A 128 4.40 0.94 -8.32
C GLU A 128 3.16 0.55 -7.52
N SER A 129 2.05 0.24 -8.22
CA SER A 129 0.78 -0.19 -7.63
C SER A 129 -0.19 -0.69 -8.69
N ASP A 130 -1.14 -1.54 -8.30
CA ASP A 130 -2.22 -2.01 -9.17
C ASP A 130 -3.30 -0.95 -9.40
N TYR A 131 -3.41 0.00 -8.47
CA TYR A 131 -4.32 1.12 -8.55
C TYR A 131 -3.56 2.44 -8.44
N PRO A 132 -3.96 3.47 -9.20
CA PRO A 132 -3.46 4.83 -9.00
C PRO A 132 -3.71 5.28 -7.56
N TYR A 133 -2.70 5.87 -6.94
CA TYR A 133 -2.77 6.42 -5.59
C TYR A 133 -2.75 7.95 -5.63
N GLY A 134 -3.40 8.56 -4.65
CA GLY A 134 -3.55 10.01 -4.53
C GLY A 134 -2.35 10.70 -3.89
N PRO A 135 -2.44 12.02 -3.67
CA PRO A 135 -1.38 12.84 -3.06
C PRO A 135 -1.06 12.43 -1.62
N LEU A 136 -1.99 11.73 -0.95
CA LEU A 136 -1.81 11.24 0.42
C LEU A 136 -0.56 10.36 0.56
N VAL A 137 -0.22 9.56 -0.44
CA VAL A 137 0.99 8.70 -0.37
C VAL A 137 2.25 9.56 -0.25
N ASN A 138 2.31 10.68 -0.97
CA ASN A 138 3.43 11.63 -0.90
C ASN A 138 3.44 12.36 0.45
N GLU A 139 2.28 12.68 1.01
CA GLU A 139 2.18 13.20 2.37
C GLU A 139 2.67 12.20 3.41
N LEU A 140 2.26 10.92 3.32
CA LEU A 140 2.71 9.88 4.24
C LEU A 140 4.22 9.69 4.16
N ARG A 141 4.79 9.66 2.95
CA ARG A 141 6.26 9.64 2.77
C ARG A 141 6.94 10.80 3.50
N ARG A 142 6.39 12.02 3.38
CA ARG A 142 6.91 13.21 4.08
C ARG A 142 6.76 13.12 5.59
N ARG A 143 5.60 12.70 6.10
CA ARG A 143 5.31 12.55 7.54
C ARG A 143 6.27 11.56 8.21
N TYR A 144 6.59 10.47 7.53
CA TYR A 144 7.48 9.43 8.04
C TYR A 144 8.96 9.64 7.66
N GLY A 145 9.28 10.67 6.86
CA GLY A 145 10.64 10.96 6.41
C GLY A 145 11.23 9.89 5.50
N VAL A 146 10.39 9.23 4.69
CA VAL A 146 10.81 8.14 3.81
C VAL A 146 11.54 8.71 2.59
N PRO A 147 12.76 8.25 2.29
CA PRO A 147 13.47 8.66 1.08
C PRO A 147 12.81 8.07 -0.16
N ASP A 148 12.80 8.83 -1.26
CA ASP A 148 12.38 8.30 -2.56
C ASP A 148 13.36 7.25 -3.08
N LEU A 149 12.94 6.52 -4.11
CA LEU A 149 13.73 5.44 -4.75
C LEU A 149 15.09 5.91 -5.27
N GLU A 150 15.25 7.21 -5.57
CA GLU A 150 16.51 7.83 -5.99
C GLU A 150 17.35 8.32 -4.80
N GLY A 151 16.95 8.05 -3.56
CA GLY A 151 17.61 8.56 -2.35
C GLY A 151 17.34 10.03 -2.06
N ARG A 152 16.48 10.70 -2.85
CA ARG A 152 16.06 12.08 -2.60
C ARG A 152 14.96 12.09 -1.54
N ILE A 153 15.12 12.91 -0.50
CA ILE A 153 14.02 13.18 0.44
C ILE A 153 13.03 14.10 -0.30
N PRO A 154 11.72 13.78 -0.35
CA PRO A 154 10.74 14.63 -1.03
C PRO A 154 10.76 16.03 -0.40
N ALA A 155 11.14 17.03 -1.19
CA ALA A 155 11.33 18.40 -0.74
C ALA A 155 10.03 18.99 -0.16
N GLN A 156 10.15 19.76 0.91
CA GLN A 156 9.06 20.55 1.47
C GLN A 156 8.73 21.71 0.52
N GLY A 157 7.57 21.65 -0.14
CA GLY A 157 6.92 22.83 -0.72
C GLY A 157 6.90 22.91 -2.26
N ALA A 158 5.70 22.79 -2.80
CA ALA A 158 5.20 23.70 -3.83
C ALA A 158 3.69 23.82 -3.58
N SER A 159 3.29 24.97 -3.06
CA SER A 159 1.90 25.42 -2.96
C SER A 159 1.27 25.62 -4.33
#